data_AF-A0A2X2XIA9-F1
#
_entry.id   AF-A0A2X2XIA9-F1
#
_cell.length_a   1.000
_cell.length_b   1.000
_cell.length_c   1.000
_cell.angle_alpha   90.00
_cell.angle_beta   90.00
_cell.angle_gamma   90.00
#
_symmetry.space_group_name_H-M   'P 1'
#
loop_
_entity.id
_entity.type
_entity.pdbx_description
1 polymer ?
#
loop_
_entity_poly.entity_id
_entity_poly.type
_entity_poly.pdbx_seq_one_letter_code
_entity_poly.pdbx_strand_id
1 'polypeptide(L)'
;MVLIGGIMEHIEQAGVHSGDSACSLPAYTLSKEIQDVMRQQVQKLAFELQVRGLMNVQFAVKDNEVYLIEVNPRAARTVPFVSKATGLPLAKVAARVMAGKSLTEQGVTKEIIPPYYSVKEVVLPFNKFPGVDPLLGPEMRSTGEVMGRRPHLR
;
A
#
# COMPACT_ATOMS: atom_id res chain seq x y z
N MET A 1 15.06 -12.69 -2.42
CA MET A 1 13.63 -12.97 -2.63
C MET A 1 12.81 -11.75 -2.25
N VAL A 2 11.60 -11.60 -2.76
CA VAL A 2 10.71 -10.48 -2.47
C VAL A 2 9.40 -11.04 -1.95
N LEU A 3 8.89 -10.46 -0.86
CA LEU A 3 7.58 -10.75 -0.31
C LEU A 3 6.67 -9.56 -0.58
N ILE A 4 5.51 -9.81 -1.19
CA ILE A 4 4.47 -8.80 -1.32
C ILE A 4 3.76 -8.68 0.03
N GLY A 5 3.87 -7.51 0.65
CA GLY A 5 3.20 -7.23 1.93
C GLY A 5 1.69 -7.04 1.77
N GLY A 6 1.27 -6.39 0.67
CA GLY A 6 -0.13 -6.21 0.30
C GLY A 6 -0.26 -5.28 -0.90
N ILE A 7 -1.30 -5.48 -1.70
CA ILE A 7 -1.68 -4.60 -2.81
C ILE A 7 -2.92 -3.84 -2.37
N MET A 8 -2.84 -2.52 -2.40
CA MET A 8 -3.94 -1.62 -2.08
C MET A 8 -4.42 -0.92 -3.34
N GLU A 9 -5.73 -0.81 -3.49
CA GLU A 9 -6.37 -0.05 -4.56
C GLU A 9 -7.01 1.21 -3.94
N HIS A 10 -6.68 2.39 -4.48
CA HIS A 10 -7.31 3.62 -4.03
C HIS A 10 -8.74 3.73 -4.55
N ILE A 11 -9.61 4.39 -3.77
CA ILE A 11 -10.96 4.73 -4.20
C ILE A 11 -10.90 5.95 -5.13
N GLU A 12 -10.11 6.96 -4.76
CA GLU A 12 -9.84 8.13 -5.58
C GLU A 12 -8.84 7.80 -6.69
N GLN A 13 -9.04 8.42 -7.84
CA GLN A 13 -8.16 8.30 -9.00
C GLN A 13 -6.79 8.93 -8.77
N ALA A 14 -5.80 8.48 -9.55
CA ALA A 14 -4.50 9.14 -9.62
C ALA A 14 -4.68 10.64 -9.97
N GLY A 15 -4.01 11.49 -9.20
CA GLY A 15 -4.26 12.94 -9.16
C GLY A 15 -4.69 13.42 -7.77
N VAL A 16 -5.31 12.53 -6.97
CA VAL A 16 -5.41 12.69 -5.52
C VAL A 16 -4.21 12.00 -4.87
N HIS A 17 -3.57 12.68 -3.93
CA HIS A 17 -2.41 12.16 -3.23
C HIS A 17 -2.74 10.89 -2.43
N SER A 18 -1.89 9.87 -2.52
CA SER A 18 -2.08 8.55 -1.86
C SER A 18 -2.32 8.61 -0.34
N GLY A 19 -1.82 9.67 0.29
CA GLY A 19 -2.02 9.94 1.71
C GLY A 19 -3.44 10.37 2.06
N ASP A 20 -4.14 11.03 1.14
CA ASP A 20 -5.51 11.52 1.32
C ASP A 20 -6.55 10.61 0.64
N SER A 21 -6.11 9.66 -0.18
CA SER A 21 -7.01 8.66 -0.76
C SER A 21 -7.44 7.62 0.28
N ALA A 22 -8.72 7.27 0.25
CA ALA A 22 -9.18 6.01 0.80
C ALA A 22 -8.60 4.85 -0.02
N CYS A 23 -8.41 3.69 0.60
CA CYS A 23 -7.91 2.52 -0.12
C CYS A 23 -8.44 1.19 0.43
N SER A 24 -8.56 0.20 -0.45
CA SER A 24 -9.00 -1.16 -0.13
C SER A 24 -7.87 -2.17 -0.19
N LEU A 25 -7.87 -3.12 0.74
CA LEU A 25 -7.07 -4.34 0.72
C LEU A 25 -7.98 -5.55 1.05
N PRO A 26 -8.12 -6.53 0.15
CA PRO A 26 -7.54 -6.59 -1.19
C PRO A 26 -8.15 -5.53 -2.14
N ALA A 27 -7.54 -5.37 -3.32
CA ALA A 27 -8.09 -4.59 -4.42
C ALA A 27 -9.53 -5.05 -4.75
N TYR A 28 -10.39 -4.11 -5.12
CA TYR A 28 -11.83 -4.30 -5.27
C TYR A 28 -12.33 -4.22 -6.71
N THR A 29 -11.57 -3.60 -7.62
CA THR A 29 -11.86 -3.61 -9.07
C THR A 29 -10.71 -4.10 -9.92
N LEU A 30 -9.45 -3.96 -9.46
CA LEU A 30 -8.30 -4.36 -10.25
C LEU A 30 -8.31 -5.86 -10.55
N SER A 31 -8.16 -6.21 -11.84
CA SER A 31 -8.10 -7.59 -12.28
C SER A 31 -6.86 -8.30 -11.70
N LYS A 32 -6.93 -9.63 -11.59
CA LYS A 32 -5.82 -10.43 -11.09
C LYS A 32 -4.59 -10.30 -12.00
N GLU A 33 -4.80 -10.21 -13.30
CA GLU A 33 -3.76 -10.07 -14.32
C GLU A 33 -2.96 -8.77 -14.11
N ILE A 34 -3.66 -7.65 -13.91
CA ILE A 34 -3.02 -6.36 -13.62
C ILE A 34 -2.25 -6.41 -12.30
N GLN A 35 -2.82 -7.02 -11.27
CA GLN A 35 -2.13 -7.20 -9.99
C GLN A 35 -0.86 -8.05 -10.16
N ASP A 36 -0.91 -9.10 -10.96
CA ASP A 36 0.25 -9.97 -11.23
C ASP A 36 1.35 -9.23 -12.01
N VAL A 37 1.00 -8.32 -12.94
CA VAL A 37 1.95 -7.41 -13.59
C VAL A 37 2.63 -6.49 -12.57
N MET A 38 1.86 -5.88 -11.67
CA MET A 38 2.41 -5.04 -10.59
C MET A 38 3.35 -5.85 -9.68
N ARG A 39 2.99 -7.09 -9.29
CA ARG A 39 3.86 -7.98 -8.50
C ARG A 39 5.20 -8.22 -9.19
N GLN A 40 5.18 -8.50 -10.49
CA GLN A 40 6.40 -8.72 -11.27
C GLN A 40 7.26 -7.45 -11.34
N GLN A 41 6.66 -6.29 -11.58
CA GLN A 41 7.40 -5.01 -11.61
C GLN A 41 8.01 -4.69 -10.24
N VAL A 42 7.27 -4.87 -9.14
CA VAL A 42 7.79 -4.69 -7.78
C VAL A 42 8.99 -5.60 -7.53
N GLN A 43 8.93 -6.86 -7.93
CA GLN A 43 10.05 -7.78 -7.76
C GLN A 43 11.30 -7.33 -8.52
N LYS A 44 11.14 -6.91 -9.79
CA LYS A 44 12.25 -6.38 -10.59
C LYS A 44 12.88 -5.15 -9.93
N LEU A 45 12.05 -4.18 -9.52
CA LEU A 45 12.48 -2.96 -8.85
C LEU A 45 13.21 -3.24 -7.53
N ALA A 46 12.73 -4.20 -6.74
CA ALA A 46 13.35 -4.55 -5.47
C ALA A 46 14.80 -5.03 -5.64
N PHE A 47 15.05 -5.85 -6.67
CA PHE A 47 16.39 -6.35 -6.96
C PHE A 47 17.28 -5.27 -7.60
N GLU A 48 16.76 -4.53 -8.57
CA GLU A 48 17.50 -3.48 -9.27
C GLU A 48 17.95 -2.37 -8.32
N LEU A 49 17.06 -1.94 -7.42
CA LEU A 49 17.33 -0.91 -6.41
C LEU A 49 18.04 -1.46 -5.17
N GLN A 50 18.43 -2.75 -5.17
CA GLN A 50 19.13 -3.41 -4.07
C GLN A 50 18.44 -3.27 -2.70
N VAL A 51 17.11 -3.31 -2.69
CA VAL A 51 16.31 -3.08 -1.48
C VAL A 51 16.60 -4.16 -0.45
N ARG A 52 16.97 -3.72 0.77
CA ARG A 52 17.08 -4.56 1.97
C ARG A 52 16.21 -3.99 3.07
N GLY A 53 15.04 -4.58 3.27
CA GLY A 53 14.04 -4.09 4.23
C GLY A 53 12.69 -3.85 3.57
N LEU A 54 12.04 -2.74 3.89
CA LEU A 54 10.76 -2.35 3.28
C LEU A 54 10.98 -1.50 2.04
N MET A 55 10.05 -1.63 1.10
CA MET A 55 9.84 -0.69 0.02
C MET A 55 8.35 -0.51 -0.23
N ASN A 56 8.00 0.61 -0.86
CA ASN A 56 6.68 0.88 -1.39
C ASN A 56 6.82 1.33 -2.85
N VAL A 57 5.90 0.88 -3.69
CA VAL A 57 5.81 1.28 -5.09
C VAL A 57 4.41 1.81 -5.33
N GLN A 58 4.32 2.91 -6.08
CA GLN A 58 3.05 3.50 -6.48
C GLN A 58 2.88 3.37 -7.99
N PHE A 59 1.71 2.88 -8.40
CA PHE A 59 1.35 2.69 -9.79
C PHE A 59 0.08 3.48 -10.11
N ALA A 60 -0.07 3.85 -11.38
CA ALA A 60 -1.36 4.22 -11.97
C ALA A 60 -1.74 3.15 -13.00
N VAL A 61 -3.02 2.78 -13.04
CA VAL A 61 -3.55 1.87 -14.06
C VAL A 61 -4.49 2.65 -14.95
N LYS A 62 -4.22 2.67 -16.25
CA LYS A 62 -5.06 3.33 -17.25
C LYS A 62 -5.14 2.45 -18.49
N ASP A 63 -6.35 2.21 -18.98
CA ASP A 63 -6.59 1.40 -20.19
C ASP A 63 -5.89 0.03 -20.16
N ASN A 64 -5.91 -0.63 -18.99
CA ASN A 64 -5.20 -1.90 -18.69
C ASN A 64 -3.67 -1.85 -18.78
N GLU A 65 -3.08 -0.67 -18.81
CA GLU A 65 -1.63 -0.49 -18.74
C GLU A 65 -1.21 0.00 -17.36
N VAL A 66 -0.10 -0.56 -16.85
CA VAL A 66 0.47 -0.25 -15.54
C VAL A 66 1.61 0.75 -15.71
N TYR A 67 1.41 1.96 -15.20
CA TYR A 67 2.38 3.04 -15.21
C TYR A 67 3.02 3.18 -13.82
N LEU A 68 4.34 3.30 -13.77
CA LEU A 68 5.08 3.54 -12.54
C LEU A 68 5.06 5.03 -12.18
N ILE A 69 4.60 5.37 -10.98
CA ILE A 69 4.63 6.75 -10.45
C ILE A 69 5.96 6.99 -9.73
N GLU A 70 6.21 6.24 -8.66
CA GLU A 70 7.43 6.36 -7.86
C GLU A 70 7.74 5.09 -7.06
N VAL A 71 8.97 5.00 -6.57
CA VAL A 71 9.45 3.95 -5.65
C VAL A 71 10.04 4.60 -4.42
N ASN A 72 9.56 4.18 -3.25
CA ASN A 72 10.06 4.58 -1.95
C ASN A 72 10.80 3.39 -1.31
N PRO A 73 12.15 3.30 -1.36
CA PRO A 73 12.92 2.20 -0.78
C PRO A 73 13.06 2.32 0.75
N ARG A 74 11.93 2.52 1.42
CA ARG A 74 11.80 2.68 2.87
C ARG A 74 10.41 2.24 3.33
N ALA A 75 10.18 2.26 4.64
CA ALA A 75 8.84 2.10 5.19
C ALA A 75 7.91 3.24 4.70
N ALA A 76 6.71 2.85 4.25
CA ALA A 76 5.63 3.76 3.90
C ALA A 76 4.61 3.88 5.03
N ARG A 77 3.85 4.98 5.02
CA ARG A 77 2.78 5.24 6.00
C ARG A 77 1.70 4.15 6.04
N THR A 78 1.54 3.39 4.97
CA THR A 78 0.57 2.30 4.84
C THR A 78 0.99 0.99 5.52
N VAL A 79 2.25 0.85 5.95
CA VAL A 79 2.76 -0.39 6.57
C VAL A 79 1.96 -0.84 7.79
N PRO A 80 1.56 0.04 8.74
CA PRO A 80 0.70 -0.34 9.85
C PRO A 80 -0.67 -0.86 9.43
N PHE A 81 -1.33 -0.19 8.47
CA PHE A 81 -2.61 -0.64 7.91
C PHE A 81 -2.49 -2.04 7.29
N VAL A 82 -1.51 -2.24 6.39
CA VAL A 82 -1.28 -3.55 5.73
C VAL A 82 -0.95 -4.62 6.77
N SER A 83 -0.15 -4.30 7.78
CA SER A 83 0.18 -5.25 8.86
C SER A 83 -1.05 -5.67 9.66
N LYS A 84 -1.98 -4.75 9.91
CA LYS A 84 -3.25 -5.05 10.59
C LYS A 84 -4.21 -5.85 9.71
N ALA A 85 -4.30 -5.52 8.42
CA ALA A 85 -5.16 -6.22 7.48
C ALA A 85 -4.71 -7.67 7.23
N THR A 86 -3.39 -7.90 7.13
CA THR A 86 -2.82 -9.23 6.84
C THR A 86 -2.48 -10.05 8.08
N GLY A 87 -2.42 -9.42 9.26
CA GLY A 87 -1.92 -10.03 10.49
C GLY A 87 -0.39 -10.21 10.51
N LEU A 88 0.32 -9.79 9.47
CA LEU A 88 1.77 -9.93 9.36
C LEU A 88 2.47 -8.64 9.84
N PRO A 89 3.30 -8.67 10.90
CA PRO A 89 4.00 -7.48 11.37
C PRO A 89 5.18 -7.10 10.43
N LEU A 90 4.86 -6.50 9.28
CA LEU A 90 5.82 -6.23 8.19
C LEU A 90 7.04 -5.43 8.66
N ALA A 91 6.85 -4.44 9.53
CA ALA A 91 7.96 -3.67 10.10
C ALA A 91 8.95 -4.54 10.90
N LYS A 92 8.44 -5.49 11.70
CA LYS A 92 9.29 -6.43 12.46
C LYS A 92 10.01 -7.41 11.54
N VAL A 93 9.31 -7.91 10.52
CA VAL A 93 9.88 -8.84 9.52
C VAL A 93 11.02 -8.17 8.77
N ALA A 94 10.80 -6.96 8.26
CA ALA A 94 11.80 -6.21 7.53
C ALA A 94 12.98 -5.74 8.40
N ALA A 95 12.74 -5.35 9.66
CA ALA A 95 13.81 -5.04 10.60
C ALA A 95 14.77 -6.23 10.79
N ARG A 96 14.22 -7.45 10.91
CA ARG A 96 15.01 -8.68 10.99
C ARG A 96 15.76 -8.98 9.69
N VAL A 97 15.17 -8.68 8.52
CA VAL A 97 15.87 -8.77 7.23
C VAL A 97 17.06 -7.82 7.18
N MET A 98 16.89 -6.57 7.62
CA MET A 98 17.98 -5.59 7.71
C MET A 98 19.09 -6.03 8.68
N ALA A 99 18.72 -6.75 9.74
CA ALA A 99 19.66 -7.34 10.70
C ALA A 99 20.29 -8.67 10.22
N GLY A 100 20.04 -9.10 8.99
CA GLY A 100 20.67 -10.28 8.37
C GLY A 100 19.84 -11.57 8.43
N LYS A 101 18.65 -11.59 9.05
CA LYS A 101 17.77 -12.76 9.07
C LYS A 101 16.80 -12.74 7.89
N SER A 102 17.04 -13.60 6.91
CA SER A 102 16.28 -13.68 5.67
C SER A 102 14.79 -14.00 5.90
N LEU A 103 13.96 -13.69 4.89
CA LEU A 103 12.53 -14.02 4.90
C LEU A 103 12.27 -15.53 5.07
N THR A 104 13.11 -16.37 4.44
CA THR A 104 13.06 -17.83 4.58
C THR A 104 13.33 -18.29 6.01
N GLU A 105 14.37 -17.76 6.67
CA GLU A 105 14.68 -18.08 8.08
C GLU A 105 13.61 -17.58 9.06
N GLN A 106 12.80 -16.61 8.65
CA GLN A 106 11.65 -16.14 9.41
C GLN A 106 10.36 -16.95 9.12
N GLY A 107 10.36 -17.81 8.11
CA GLY A 107 9.17 -18.56 7.66
C GLY A 107 8.13 -17.68 6.96
N VAL A 108 8.50 -16.48 6.51
CA VAL A 108 7.58 -15.50 5.90
C VAL A 108 7.89 -15.36 4.41
N THR A 109 7.40 -16.31 3.61
CA THR A 109 7.77 -16.44 2.19
C THR A 109 6.60 -16.31 1.22
N LYS A 110 5.35 -16.24 1.72
CA LYS A 110 4.14 -16.16 0.90
C LYS A 110 3.35 -14.90 1.23
N GLU A 111 2.83 -14.25 0.20
CA GLU A 111 1.86 -13.17 0.33
C GLU A 111 0.60 -13.68 1.03
N ILE A 112 0.06 -12.87 1.94
CA ILE A 112 -1.19 -13.17 2.65
C ILE A 112 -2.30 -12.33 2.01
N ILE A 113 -3.29 -13.00 1.44
CA ILE A 113 -4.52 -12.37 0.95
C ILE A 113 -5.62 -12.63 2.00
N PRO A 114 -6.08 -11.62 2.76
CA PRO A 114 -7.08 -11.82 3.80
C PRO A 114 -8.44 -12.25 3.22
N PRO A 115 -9.22 -13.06 3.94
CA PRO A 115 -10.57 -13.48 3.53
C PRO A 115 -11.65 -12.40 3.79
N TYR A 116 -11.24 -11.17 4.03
CA TYR A 116 -12.09 -10.02 4.35
C TYR A 116 -11.50 -8.76 3.73
N TYR A 117 -12.36 -7.77 3.50
CA TYR A 117 -11.94 -6.44 3.09
C TYR A 117 -11.53 -5.61 4.28
N SER A 118 -10.41 -4.90 4.11
CA SER A 118 -9.95 -3.85 4.98
C SER A 118 -9.91 -2.56 4.17
N VAL A 119 -10.57 -1.51 4.67
CA VAL A 119 -10.61 -0.20 4.02
C VAL A 119 -9.98 0.82 4.94
N LYS A 120 -9.05 1.60 4.40
CA LYS A 120 -8.48 2.78 5.04
C LYS A 120 -9.22 4.01 4.54
N GLU A 121 -9.64 4.88 5.45
CA GLU A 121 -10.18 6.21 5.15
C GLU A 121 -9.38 7.26 5.95
N VAL A 122 -9.38 8.51 5.50
CA VAL A 122 -8.58 9.60 6.06
C VAL A 122 -9.42 10.63 6.81
N VAL A 123 -8.76 11.40 7.67
CA VAL A 123 -9.35 12.55 8.37
C VAL A 123 -8.64 13.81 7.94
N LEU A 124 -9.39 14.75 7.37
CA LEU A 124 -8.90 16.01 6.82
C LEU A 124 -9.18 17.17 7.78
N PRO A 125 -8.22 18.09 7.98
CA PRO A 125 -8.34 19.16 8.97
C PRO A 125 -9.06 20.41 8.44
N PHE A 126 -9.84 20.33 7.36
CA PHE A 126 -10.47 21.51 6.73
C PHE A 126 -11.35 22.31 7.70
N ASN A 127 -12.01 21.63 8.65
CA ASN A 127 -12.80 22.28 9.70
C ASN A 127 -11.97 23.14 10.66
N LYS A 128 -10.65 22.97 10.72
CA LYS A 128 -9.72 23.81 11.48
C LYS A 128 -9.30 25.07 10.72
N PHE A 129 -9.49 25.11 9.40
CA PHE A 129 -9.03 26.18 8.51
C PHE A 129 -10.15 26.65 7.56
N PRO A 130 -11.16 27.40 8.04
CA PRO A 130 -12.37 27.74 7.27
C PRO A 130 -12.12 28.62 6.04
N GLY A 131 -10.95 29.26 5.92
CA GLY A 131 -10.56 30.04 4.74
C GLY A 131 -9.86 29.21 3.65
N VAL A 132 -9.70 27.91 3.85
CA VAL A 132 -9.08 26.99 2.89
C VAL A 132 -10.17 26.23 2.15
N ASP A 133 -9.99 26.10 0.84
CA ASP A 133 -10.89 25.31 -0.01
C ASP A 133 -10.74 23.80 0.31
N PRO A 134 -11.82 23.10 0.74
CA PRO A 134 -11.79 21.69 1.13
C PRO A 134 -11.75 20.74 -0.08
N LEU A 135 -10.79 20.95 -0.97
CA LEU A 135 -10.56 20.12 -2.15
C LEU A 135 -9.36 19.20 -1.95
N LEU A 136 -9.50 17.99 -2.49
CA LEU A 136 -8.42 17.03 -2.63
C LEU A 136 -7.56 17.38 -3.84
N GLY A 137 -6.28 17.00 -3.79
CA GLY A 137 -5.34 17.28 -4.86
C GLY A 137 -4.06 16.44 -4.76
N PRO A 138 -3.01 16.81 -5.51
CA PRO A 138 -1.76 16.05 -5.56
C PRO A 138 -0.89 16.23 -4.31
N GLU A 139 -1.23 17.16 -3.42
CA GLU A 139 -0.56 17.37 -2.13
C GLU A 139 -1.38 16.75 -0.99
N MET A 140 -0.69 16.11 -0.04
CA MET A 140 -1.31 15.53 1.16
C MET A 140 -1.73 16.61 2.16
N ARG A 141 -2.95 16.53 2.68
CA ARG A 141 -3.46 17.42 3.75
C ARG A 141 -4.05 16.68 4.94
N SER A 142 -4.32 15.38 4.84
CA SER A 142 -4.87 14.59 5.93
C SER A 142 -3.92 14.45 7.12
N THR A 143 -4.49 14.34 8.32
CA THR A 143 -3.72 14.25 9.58
C THR A 143 -3.84 12.89 10.26
N GLY A 144 -4.80 12.06 9.84
CA GLY A 144 -5.05 10.77 10.44
C GLY A 144 -5.80 9.84 9.51
N GLU A 145 -5.92 8.58 9.93
CA GLU A 145 -6.60 7.53 9.19
C GLU A 145 -7.41 6.63 10.13
N VAL A 146 -8.48 6.03 9.60
CA VAL A 146 -9.30 5.02 10.25
C VAL A 146 -9.35 3.76 9.40
N MET A 147 -9.58 2.60 10.04
CA MET A 147 -9.67 1.31 9.37
C MET A 147 -11.04 0.68 9.59
N GLY A 148 -11.76 0.39 8.50
CA GLY A 148 -12.95 -0.46 8.48
C GLY A 148 -12.59 -1.89 8.08
N ARG A 149 -13.25 -2.88 8.66
CA ARG A 149 -13.09 -4.30 8.28
C ARG A 149 -14.45 -4.98 8.14
N ARG A 150 -14.68 -5.63 7.01
CA ARG A 150 -15.91 -6.41 6.75
C ARG A 150 -15.65 -7.61 5.84
N PRO A 151 -16.50 -8.65 5.89
CA PRO A 151 -16.42 -9.77 4.95
C PRO A 151 -16.64 -9.37 3.49
N HIS A 152 -17.48 -8.34 3.25
CA HIS A 152 -17.81 -7.80 1.93
C HIS A 152 -17.60 -6.29 1.91
N LEU A 153 -17.27 -5.72 0.75
CA LEU A 153 -17.03 -4.29 0.59
C LEU A 153 -18.33 -3.45 0.49
N ARG A 154 -19.47 -4.09 0.20
CA ARG A 154 -20.81 -3.47 0.19
C ARG A 154 -21.49 -3.59 1.55
#